data_AF-A0A963RB07-F1
#
_entry.id   AF-A0A963RB07-F1
#
_cell.length_a   1.000
_cell.length_b   1.000
_cell.length_c   1.000
_cell.angle_alpha   90.00
_cell.angle_beta   90.00
_cell.angle_gamma   90.00
#
_symmetry.space_group_name_H-M   'P 1'
#
loop_
_entity.id
_entity.type
_entity.pdbx_description
1 polymer ?
#
loop_
_entity_poly.entity_id
_entity_poly.type
_entity_poly.pdbx_seq_one_letter_code
_entity_poly.pdbx_strand_id
1 'polypeptide(L)' 'MTKTLFLVMDMMNDLVAEDGFNAQTYGVQVKERGTLGNTARAIAAARKAGVRIGYVRVGFSPDYR' A
#
# COMPACT_ATOMS: atom_id res chain seq x y z
N MET A 1 25.45 -4.85 1.48
CA MET A 1 23.99 -4.82 1.28
C MET A 1 23.33 -4.43 2.60
N THR A 2 22.43 -3.46 2.60
CA THR A 2 21.64 -3.09 3.78
C THR A 2 20.68 -4.24 4.14
N LYS A 3 20.61 -4.60 5.43
CA LYS A 3 19.68 -5.62 5.95
C LYS A 3 18.29 -5.00 6.19
N THR A 4 17.72 -4.39 5.15
CA THR A 4 16.45 -3.65 5.24
C THR A 4 15.54 -4.05 4.08
N LEU A 5 14.26 -4.22 4.39
CA LEU A 5 13.17 -4.45 3.44
C LEU A 5 12.08 -3.43 3.72
N PHE A 6 11.69 -2.63 2.73
CA PHE A 6 10.53 -1.75 2.82
C PHE A 6 9.29 -2.51 2.36
N LEU A 7 8.36 -2.77 3.27
CA LEU A 7 7.11 -3.45 2.97
C LEU A 7 6.03 -2.42 2.65
N VAL A 8 5.43 -2.52 1.47
CA VAL A 8 4.24 -1.78 1.06
C VAL A 8 3.04 -2.66 1.36
N MET A 9 2.31 -2.31 2.40
CA MET A 9 1.19 -3.11 2.92
C MET A 9 -0.11 -2.70 2.23
N ASP A 10 -0.76 -3.66 1.59
CA ASP A 10 -2.18 -3.63 1.19
C ASP A 10 -2.63 -2.37 0.43
N MET A 11 -1.78 -1.85 -0.44
CA MET A 11 -2.14 -0.78 -1.40
C MET A 11 -2.99 -1.34 -2.55
N MET A 12 -4.16 -1.87 -2.21
CA MET A 12 -5.12 -2.51 -3.10
C MET A 12 -6.32 -1.60 -3.34
N ASN A 13 -6.93 -1.69 -4.52
CA ASN A 13 -8.06 -0.84 -4.90
C ASN A 13 -9.21 -0.91 -3.88
N ASP A 14 -9.48 -2.09 -3.32
CA ASP A 14 -10.53 -2.27 -2.30
C ASP A 14 -10.32 -1.40 -1.05
N LEU A 15 -9.07 -1.05 -0.72
CA LEU A 15 -8.73 -0.24 0.45
C LEU A 15 -8.52 1.24 0.12
N VAL A 16 -7.89 1.55 -1.02
CA VAL A 16 -7.34 2.90 -1.28
C VAL A 16 -7.89 3.60 -2.51
N ALA A 17 -8.65 2.92 -3.37
CA ALA A 17 -9.28 3.59 -4.51
C ALA A 17 -10.46 4.45 -4.05
N GLU A 18 -10.67 5.58 -4.72
CA GLU A 18 -11.76 6.51 -4.40
C GLU A 18 -13.15 5.91 -4.67
N ASP A 19 -13.22 4.95 -5.58
CA ASP A 19 -14.41 4.17 -5.95
C ASP A 19 -14.35 2.71 -5.47
N GLY A 20 -13.37 2.39 -4.62
CA GLY A 20 -13.17 1.05 -4.07
C GLY A 20 -14.15 0.70 -2.93
N PHE A 21 -14.09 -0.56 -2.49
CA PHE A 21 -14.97 -1.10 -1.44
C PHE A 21 -14.98 -0.25 -0.15
N ASN A 22 -13.83 0.25 0.28
CA ASN A 22 -13.69 1.07 1.48
C ASN A 22 -13.79 2.58 1.27
N ALA A 23 -14.28 3.05 0.11
CA ALA A 23 -14.44 4.49 -0.16
C ALA A 23 -15.23 5.22 0.94
N GLN A 24 -16.30 4.59 1.46
CA GLN A 24 -17.16 5.14 2.51
C GLN A 24 -16.63 4.94 3.94
N THR A 25 -15.59 4.13 4.13
CA THR A 25 -15.01 3.82 5.44
C THR A 25 -13.64 4.48 5.58
N TYR A 26 -12.60 3.81 5.10
CA TYR A 26 -11.22 4.29 5.20
C TYR A 26 -10.86 5.31 4.11
N GLY A 27 -11.63 5.39 3.01
CA GLY A 27 -11.37 6.28 1.88
C GLY A 27 -11.21 7.75 2.27
N VAL A 28 -12.01 8.23 3.23
CA VAL A 28 -11.89 9.59 3.80
C VAL A 28 -10.49 9.80 4.39
N GLN A 29 -10.01 8.85 5.18
CA GLN A 29 -8.67 8.92 5.81
C GLN A 29 -7.54 8.76 4.80
N VAL A 30 -7.72 7.94 3.74
CA VAL A 30 -6.75 7.81 2.65
C VAL A 30 -6.51 9.16 1.98
N LYS A 31 -7.59 9.90 1.72
CA LYS A 31 -7.53 11.24 1.11
C LYS A 31 -6.97 12.29 2.07
N GLU A 32 -7.55 12.41 3.27
CA GLU A 32 -7.14 13.42 4.28
C GLU A 32 -5.65 13.32 4.63
N ARG A 33 -5.11 12.09 4.68
CA ARG A 33 -3.70 11.86 5.03
C ARG A 33 -2.77 11.87 3.82
N GLY A 34 -3.30 11.97 2.59
CA GLY A 34 -2.52 11.87 1.36
C GLY A 34 -1.77 10.54 1.23
N THR A 35 -2.36 9.44 1.68
CA THR A 35 -1.70 8.14 1.85
C THR A 35 -1.06 7.64 0.55
N LEU A 36 -1.76 7.75 -0.59
CA LEU A 36 -1.23 7.35 -1.90
C LEU A 36 0.04 8.14 -2.26
N GLY A 37 -0.01 9.47 -2.12
CA GLY A 37 1.12 10.35 -2.40
C GLY A 37 2.31 10.10 -1.46
N ASN A 38 2.05 9.91 -0.17
CA ASN A 38 3.09 9.63 0.83
C ASN A 38 3.79 8.31 0.54
N THR A 39 3.03 7.27 0.20
CA THR A 39 3.57 5.95 -0.15
C THR A 39 4.36 5.97 -1.44
N ALA A 40 3.91 6.71 -2.47
CA ALA A 40 4.69 6.89 -3.69
C ALA A 40 6.07 7.52 -3.40
N ARG A 41 6.11 8.56 -2.53
CA ARG A 41 7.38 9.18 -2.10
C ARG A 41 8.26 8.23 -1.29
N ALA A 42 7.68 7.43 -0.40
CA ALA A 42 8.41 6.43 0.38
C ALA A 42 9.03 5.33 -0.50
N ILE A 43 8.27 4.82 -1.47
CA ILE A 43 8.75 3.86 -2.48
C ILE A 43 9.92 4.45 -3.26
N ALA A 44 9.79 5.70 -3.74
CA ALA A 44 10.86 6.37 -4.48
C ALA A 44 12.14 6.54 -3.64
N ALA A 45 12.00 6.93 -2.37
CA ALA A 45 13.12 7.05 -1.44
C ALA A 45 13.81 5.70 -1.18
N ALA A 46 13.03 4.63 -0.96
CA ALA A 46 13.56 3.28 -0.78
C ALA A 46 14.34 2.80 -2.02
N ARG A 47 13.81 3.03 -3.22
CA ARG A 47 14.52 2.74 -4.48
C ARG A 47 15.84 3.49 -4.59
N LYS A 48 15.83 4.80 -4.31
CA LYS A 48 17.05 5.64 -4.33
C LYS A 48 18.10 5.15 -3.33
N ALA A 49 17.68 4.64 -2.17
CA ALA A 49 18.56 4.10 -1.15
C ALA A 49 19.06 2.66 -1.44
N GLY A 50 18.66 2.05 -2.55
CA GLY A 50 19.02 0.66 -2.87
C GLY A 50 18.40 -0.38 -1.93
N VAL A 51 17.32 -0.02 -1.24
CA VAL A 51 16.60 -0.91 -0.31
C VAL A 51 15.64 -1.81 -1.11
N ARG A 52 15.55 -3.09 -0.72
CA ARG A 52 14.57 -4.00 -1.33
C ARG A 52 13.15 -3.58 -0.95
N ILE A 53 12.22 -3.78 -1.87
CA ILE A 53 10.81 -3.46 -1.65
C ILE A 53 9.99 -4.73 -1.81
N GLY A 54 9.18 -5.04 -0.81
CA GLY A 54 8.19 -6.12 -0.84
C GLY A 54 6.79 -5.54 -0.90
N TYR A 55 5.94 -6.09 -1.76
CA TYR A 55 4.53 -5.72 -1.85
C TYR A 55 3.70 -6.83 -1.20
N VAL A 56 2.85 -6.45 -0.26
CA VAL A 56 1.93 -7.35 0.42
C VAL A 56 0.52 -7.05 -0.05
N ARG A 57 -0.24 -8.12 -0.30
CA ARG A 57 -1.67 -8.05 -0.59
C ARG A 57 -2.38 -9.08 0.27
N VAL A 58 -3.48 -8.69 0.89
CA VAL A 58 -4.47 -9.63 1.41
C VAL A 58 -5.27 -10.18 0.25
N GLY A 59 -5.42 -11.50 0.20
CA GLY A 59 -6.25 -12.18 -0.77
C GLY A 59 -6.82 -13.44 -0.13
N PHE A 60 -8.04 -13.79 -0.53
CA PHE A 60 -8.70 -15.00 -0.09
C PHE A 60 -8.64 -16.02 -1.22
N SER A 61 -8.47 -17.29 -0.85
CA SER A 61 -8.68 -18.40 -1.76
C SER A 61 -10.11 -18.34 -2.31
N PRO A 62 -10.37 -18.72 -3.58
CA PRO A 62 -11.71 -18.66 -4.16
C PRO A 62 -12.76 -19.45 -3.37
N ASP A 63 -12.31 -20.46 -2.63
CA ASP A 63 -13.09 -21.35 -1.77
C ASP A 63 -12.97 -21.03 -0.27
N TYR A 64 -12.29 -19.92 0.10
CA TYR A 64 -12.14 -19.44 1.48
C TYR A 64 -11.59 -20.47 2.48
N ARG A 65 -10.73 -21.37 2.01
CA ARG A 65 -9.92 -22.27 2.85
C ARG A 65 -8.59 -21.66 3.23
#